data_AF-A0A2M7RAV8-F1
#
_entry.id   AF-A0A2M7RAV8-F1
#
_cell.length_a   1.000
_cell.length_b   1.000
_cell.length_c   1.000
_cell.angle_alpha   90.00
_cell.angle_beta   90.00
_cell.angle_gamma   90.00
#
_symmetry.space_group_name_H-M   'P 1'
#
loop_
_entity.id
_entity.type
_entity.pdbx_description
1 polymer ?
#
loop_
_entity_poly.entity_id
_entity_poly.type
_entity_poly.pdbx_seq_one_letter_code
_entity_poly.pdbx_strand_id
1 'polypeptide(L)' 'MLYCGKGITQGDIVRKFGVSRSFISNIENGKTNPTLSTITNIAKALGVSSDELLK' A
#
# COMPACT_ATOMS: atom_id res chain seq x y z
N MET A 1 3.86 -6.61 -5.47
CA MET A 1 5.21 -6.04 -5.71
C MET A 1 5.57 -4.93 -4.73
N LEU A 2 4.71 -4.53 -3.78
CA LEU A 2 4.97 -3.36 -2.94
C LEU A 2 5.91 -3.61 -1.74
N TYR A 3 6.08 -4.84 -1.21
CA TYR A 3 6.85 -5.01 0.05
C TYR A 3 7.65 -6.32 0.26
N CYS A 4 8.03 -7.05 -0.79
CA CYS A 4 8.84 -8.27 -0.63
C CYS A 4 10.22 -8.00 0.02
N GLY A 5 10.77 -6.79 -0.12
CA GLY A 5 12.11 -6.43 0.38
C GLY A 5 12.18 -5.87 1.81
N LYS A 6 11.04 -5.52 2.45
CA LYS A 6 11.02 -4.87 3.78
C LYS A 6 10.38 -5.75 4.88
N GLY A 7 10.07 -7.02 4.58
CA GLY A 7 9.46 -7.97 5.53
C GLY A 7 8.00 -7.68 5.89
N ILE A 8 7.36 -6.71 5.22
CA ILE A 8 5.96 -6.36 5.43
C ILE A 8 5.12 -7.11 4.40
N THR A 9 4.17 -7.93 4.86
CA THR A 9 3.25 -8.64 3.95
C THR A 9 2.01 -7.81 3.66
N GLN A 10 1.29 -8.11 2.58
CA GLN A 10 -0.04 -7.53 2.35
C GLN A 10 -0.97 -7.72 3.55
N GLY A 11 -0.84 -8.85 4.27
CA GLY A 11 -1.63 -9.13 5.48
C GLY A 11 -1.34 -8.16 6.62
N ASP A 12 -0.08 -7.74 6.77
CA ASP A 12 0.32 -6.73 7.76
C ASP A 12 -0.27 -5.36 7.41
N ILE A 13 -0.33 -5.02 6.11
CA ILE A 13 -0.94 -3.78 5.65
C ILE A 13 -2.45 -3.80 5.94
N VAL A 14 -3.15 -4.90 5.62
CA VAL A 14 -4.58 -5.04 5.95
C VAL A 14 -4.84 -4.89 7.44
N ARG A 15 -4.02 -5.52 8.29
CA ARG A 15 -4.14 -5.41 9.75
C ARG A 15 -3.86 -4.00 10.27
N LYS A 16 -2.85 -3.32 9.72
CA LYS A 16 -2.37 -2.03 10.23
C LYS A 16 -3.19 -0.84 9.72
N PHE A 17 -3.81 -0.98 8.54
CA PHE A 17 -4.53 0.11 7.87
C PHE A 17 -6.04 -0.11 7.74
N GLY A 18 -6.55 -1.31 8.05
CA GLY A 18 -7.96 -1.63 7.88
C GLY A 18 -8.44 -1.61 6.43
N VAL A 19 -7.52 -1.62 5.47
CA VAL A 19 -7.81 -1.71 4.04
C VAL A 19 -7.96 -3.16 3.62
N SER A 20 -8.80 -3.46 2.62
CA SER A 20 -8.97 -4.84 2.17
C SER A 20 -7.76 -5.37 1.41
N ARG A 21 -7.52 -6.69 1.46
CA ARG A 21 -6.46 -7.33 0.64
C ARG A 21 -6.66 -7.05 -0.85
N SER A 22 -7.93 -7.05 -1.28
CA SER A 22 -8.31 -6.72 -2.66
C SER A 22 -7.93 -5.29 -3.02
N PHE A 23 -8.08 -4.34 -2.10
CA PHE A 23 -7.65 -2.96 -2.31
C PHE A 23 -6.14 -2.84 -2.49
N ILE A 24 -5.34 -3.50 -1.63
CA ILE A 24 -3.88 -3.55 -1.77
C ILE A 24 -3.48 -4.19 -3.09
N SER A 25 -4.07 -5.34 -3.43
CA SER A 25 -3.81 -6.03 -4.69
C SER A 25 -4.17 -5.16 -5.90
N ASN A 26 -5.28 -4.43 -5.87
CA ASN A 26 -5.66 -3.53 -6.94
C ASN A 26 -4.71 -2.33 -7.08
N ILE A 27 -4.20 -1.78 -5.97
CA ILE A 27 -3.15 -0.77 -6.01
C ILE A 27 -1.87 -1.35 -6.63
N GLU A 28 -1.45 -2.53 -6.18
CA GLU A 28 -0.24 -3.21 -6.71
C GLU A 28 -0.32 -3.54 -8.19
N ASN A 29 -1.53 -3.78 -8.71
CA ASN A 29 -1.77 -4.10 -10.11
C ASN A 29 -2.16 -2.85 -10.93
N GLY A 30 -2.16 -1.64 -10.34
CA GLY A 30 -2.62 -0.41 -11.00
C GLY A 30 -4.10 -0.44 -11.41
N LYS A 31 -4.90 -1.36 -10.86
CA LYS A 31 -6.33 -1.56 -11.16
C LYS A 31 -7.25 -0.65 -10.36
N THR A 32 -6.71 0.02 -9.34
CA THR A 32 -7.40 1.05 -8.56
C THR A 32 -6.69 2.37 -8.79
N ASN A 33 -7.45 3.47 -8.91
CA ASN A 33 -6.91 4.83 -8.86
C ASN A 33 -7.08 5.36 -7.42
N PRO A 34 -6.14 5.05 -6.49
CA PRO A 34 -6.27 5.52 -5.13
C PRO A 34 -6.14 7.05 -5.11
N THR A 35 -6.90 7.71 -4.25
CA THR A 35 -6.69 9.14 -4.03
C THR A 35 -5.30 9.38 -3.47
N LEU A 36 -4.71 10.53 -3.78
CA LEU A 36 -3.40 10.95 -3.27
C LEU A 36 -3.35 10.88 -1.72
N SER A 37 -4.47 11.19 -1.08
CA SER A 37 -4.67 11.08 0.38
C SER A 37 -4.50 9.65 0.88
N THR A 38 -5.02 8.66 0.13
CA THR A 38 -4.92 7.25 0.50
C THR A 38 -3.50 6.74 0.34
N ILE A 39 -2.84 7.08 -0.77
CA ILE A 39 -1.42 6.74 -0.99
C ILE A 39 -0.56 7.35 0.13
N THR A 40 -0.79 8.62 0.46
CA THR A 40 -0.02 9.34 1.48
C THR A 40 -0.22 8.74 2.86
N ASN A 41 -1.46 8.36 3.22
CA ASN A 41 -1.73 7.70 4.50
C ASN A 41 -1.06 6.33 4.59
N ILE A 42 -1.12 5.53 3.52
CA ILE A 42 -0.46 4.22 3.45
C ILE A 42 1.05 4.38 3.55
N ALA A 43 1.63 5.31 2.78
CA ALA A 43 3.05 5.63 2.80
C ALA A 43 3.52 6.04 4.20
N LYS A 44 2.77 6.93 4.85
CA LYS A 44 3.10 7.48 6.17
C LYS A 44 3.11 6.41 7.26
N ALA A 45 2.13 5.52 7.31
CA ALA A 45 2.13 4.48 8.35
C ALA A 45 3.01 3.25 8.02
N LEU A 46 3.51 3.16 6.78
CA LEU A 46 4.57 2.25 6.36
C LEU A 46 5.97 2.87 6.51
N GLY A 47 6.07 4.17 6.76
CA GLY A 47 7.35 4.88 6.86
C GLY A 47 8.10 4.93 5.53
N VAL A 48 7.38 4.91 4.41
CA VAL A 48 7.95 5.03 3.06
C VAL A 48 7.45 6.28 2.37
N SER A 49 8.08 6.64 1.26
CA SER A 49 7.58 7.70 0.38
C SER A 49 6.41 7.21 -0.47
N SER A 50 5.44 8.08 -0.76
CA SER A 50 4.34 7.78 -1.70
C SER A 50 4.83 7.42 -3.10
N ASP A 51 6.00 7.91 -3.50
CA ASP A 51 6.68 7.54 -4.74
C ASP A 51 7.07 6.06 -4.76
N GLU A 52 7.47 5.47 -3.62
CA GLU A 52 7.74 4.03 -3.53
C GLU A 52 6.46 3.18 -3.70
N LEU A 53 5.28 3.76 -3.47
CA LEU A 53 4.00 3.07 -3.68
C LEU A 53 3.48 3.18 -5.12
N LEU A 54 4.02 4.11 -5.91
CA LEU A 54 3.58 4.42 -7.27
C LEU A 54 4.54 3.87 -8.35
N LYS A 55 5.62 3.22 -7.92
CA LYS A 55 6.69 2.71 -8.78
C LYS A 55 6.44 1.31 -9.32
#